data_AF-A0A542DNX2-F1
#
_entry.id   AF-A0A542DNX2-F1
#
_cell.length_a   1.000
_cell.length_b   1.000
_cell.length_c   1.000
_cell.angle_alpha   90.00
_cell.angle_beta   90.00
_cell.angle_gamma   90.00
#
_symmetry.space_group_name_H-M   'P 1'
#
loop_
_entity.id
_entity.type
_entity.pdbx_description
1 polymer ?
#
loop_
_entity_poly.entity_id
_entity_poly.type
_entity_poly.pdbx_seq_one_letter_code
_entity_poly.pdbx_strand_id
1 'polypeptide(L)'
;MTVPRPHPTKVSYDYPLGGLDPFDVDEPRTQHLYEVNGWSRAWVAGEPWQEECRVVQDALPVGYKALSLLEKLAVVVNGVVLREWPETRHPADGLRRSTDDAQRLSVRREAWMFPYRLVRQAGGGASGFDSYEDAIATAVRPRPQPATVLVCRVLAHQRHGH
;
A
#
# COMPACT_ATOMS: atom_id res chain seq x y z
N MET A 1 -15.47 -17.98 18.93
CA MET A 1 -14.29 -17.11 18.77
C MET A 1 -14.76 -15.80 18.16
N THR A 2 -14.46 -14.67 18.78
CA THR A 2 -14.88 -13.35 18.29
C THR A 2 -13.84 -12.85 17.29
N VAL A 3 -14.24 -12.58 16.04
CA VAL A 3 -13.33 -12.03 15.02
C VAL A 3 -12.94 -10.62 15.44
N PRO A 4 -11.63 -10.29 15.54
CA PRO A 4 -11.20 -8.94 15.86
C PRO A 4 -11.72 -7.96 14.79
N ARG A 5 -12.38 -6.88 15.22
CA ARG A 5 -12.70 -5.78 14.29
C ARG A 5 -11.51 -4.83 14.22
N PRO A 6 -11.10 -4.38 13.03
CA PRO A 6 -10.14 -3.29 12.93
C PRO A 6 -10.75 -2.05 13.58
N HIS A 7 -9.94 -1.33 14.37
CA HIS A 7 -10.31 0.02 14.78
C HIS A 7 -10.16 0.97 13.58
N PRO A 8 -10.96 2.04 13.50
CA PRO A 8 -10.75 3.08 12.50
C PRO A 8 -9.31 3.60 12.54
N THR A 9 -8.70 3.76 11.37
CA THR A 9 -7.32 4.25 11.25
C THR A 9 -7.21 5.69 11.69
N LYS A 10 -6.36 5.93 12.70
CA LYS A 10 -5.96 7.27 13.07
C LYS A 10 -5.04 7.82 11.98
N VAL A 11 -5.53 8.75 11.18
CA VAL A 11 -4.76 9.38 10.11
C VAL A 11 -3.89 10.51 10.66
N SER A 12 -2.65 10.60 10.17
CA SER A 12 -1.76 11.74 10.44
C SER A 12 -2.11 12.96 9.57
N TYR A 13 -2.72 12.72 8.41
CA TYR A 13 -3.16 13.73 7.45
C TYR A 13 -4.48 13.27 6.81
N ASP A 14 -5.53 14.09 6.93
CA ASP A 14 -6.87 13.78 6.40
C ASP A 14 -7.00 14.22 4.94
N TYR A 15 -6.23 13.57 4.09
CA TYR A 15 -6.23 13.80 2.65
C TYR A 15 -6.30 12.46 1.89
N PRO A 16 -7.06 12.34 0.79
CA PRO A 16 -8.10 13.30 0.40
C PRO A 16 -9.10 13.49 1.54
N LEU A 17 -9.62 14.71 1.69
CA LEU A 17 -10.57 15.04 2.74
C LEU A 17 -11.80 14.14 2.61
N GLY A 18 -12.18 13.44 3.68
CA GLY A 18 -13.28 12.48 3.64
C GLY A 18 -13.01 11.21 2.82
N GLY A 19 -11.73 10.92 2.51
CA GLY A 19 -11.35 9.67 1.87
C GLY A 19 -11.65 8.44 2.75
N LEU A 20 -11.56 7.25 2.14
CA LEU A 20 -11.95 6.00 2.79
C LEU A 20 -10.87 5.52 3.76
N ASP A 21 -11.23 4.64 4.69
CA ASP A 21 -10.24 3.95 5.54
C ASP A 21 -9.65 2.76 4.76
N PRO A 22 -8.35 2.76 4.44
CA PRO A 22 -7.73 1.65 3.69
C PRO A 22 -7.79 0.30 4.44
N PHE A 23 -7.99 0.32 5.76
CA PHE A 23 -8.14 -0.89 6.58
C PHE A 23 -9.58 -1.36 6.75
N ASP A 24 -10.56 -0.62 6.23
CA ASP A 24 -11.94 -1.09 6.21
C ASP A 24 -12.02 -2.33 5.31
N VAL A 25 -12.35 -3.46 5.93
CA VAL A 25 -12.46 -4.76 5.27
C VAL A 25 -13.77 -4.89 4.49
N ASP A 26 -14.76 -4.06 4.78
CA ASP A 26 -16.09 -4.10 4.18
C ASP A 26 -16.26 -3.07 3.06
N GLU A 27 -15.26 -2.21 2.86
CA GLU A 27 -15.24 -1.19 1.80
C GLU A 27 -14.40 -1.67 0.59
N PRO A 28 -15.02 -2.32 -0.42
CA PRO A 28 -14.30 -2.90 -1.55
C PRO A 28 -13.63 -1.87 -2.44
N ARG A 29 -14.08 -0.61 -2.43
CA ARG A 29 -13.47 0.46 -3.21
C ARG A 29 -12.02 0.73 -2.81
N THR A 30 -11.63 0.37 -1.58
CA THR A 30 -10.24 0.52 -1.11
C THR A 30 -9.32 -0.64 -1.52
N GLN A 31 -9.74 -1.51 -2.45
CA GLN A 31 -8.85 -2.54 -2.98
C GLN A 31 -7.67 -1.92 -3.75
N HIS A 32 -7.88 -0.85 -4.51
CA HIS A 32 -6.81 -0.11 -5.17
C HIS A 32 -6.69 1.28 -4.55
N LEU A 33 -5.50 1.60 -4.03
CA LEU A 33 -5.30 2.83 -3.27
C LEU A 33 -3.93 3.45 -3.53
N TYR A 34 -3.88 4.78 -3.43
CA TYR A 34 -2.64 5.54 -3.47
C TYR A 34 -1.98 5.60 -2.09
N GLU A 35 -0.66 5.37 -2.04
CA GLU A 35 0.16 5.52 -0.84
C GLU A 35 1.22 6.61 -1.03
N VAL A 36 1.27 7.52 -0.06
CA VAL A 36 2.18 8.67 -0.02
C VAL A 36 2.92 8.66 1.30
N ASN A 37 4.16 8.17 1.28
CA ASN A 37 5.16 8.18 2.36
C ASN A 37 4.58 8.28 3.80
N GLY A 38 3.83 7.25 4.22
CA GLY A 38 3.35 7.14 5.61
C GLY A 38 2.05 7.90 5.93
N TRP A 39 0.97 7.38 5.35
CA TRP A 39 -0.44 7.49 5.74
C TRP A 39 -1.18 8.81 5.53
N SER A 40 -2.16 8.71 4.63
CA SER A 40 -3.33 9.57 4.49
C SER A 40 -4.56 8.68 4.21
N ARG A 41 -5.74 9.24 3.98
CA ARG A 41 -6.94 8.44 3.62
C ARG A 41 -6.72 7.66 2.33
N ALA A 42 -7.47 6.57 2.15
CA ALA A 42 -7.47 5.87 0.87
C ALA A 42 -8.13 6.75 -0.18
N TRP A 43 -7.35 7.10 -1.20
CA TRP A 43 -7.87 7.56 -2.46
C TRP A 43 -8.07 6.33 -3.34
N VAL A 44 -9.33 6.01 -3.64
CA VAL A 44 -9.71 4.91 -4.53
C VAL A 44 -9.19 5.20 -5.93
N ALA A 45 -8.45 4.29 -6.53
CA ALA A 45 -8.08 4.43 -7.94
C ALA A 45 -9.32 4.20 -8.82
N GLY A 46 -9.68 5.20 -9.63
CA GLY A 46 -10.86 5.16 -10.51
C GLY A 46 -10.53 5.36 -11.99
N GLU A 47 -9.52 6.17 -12.29
CA GLU A 47 -9.07 6.57 -13.62
C GLU A 47 -7.67 5.98 -13.94
N PRO A 48 -7.15 6.15 -15.17
CA PRO A 48 -5.80 5.71 -15.50
C PRO A 48 -4.75 6.34 -14.57
N TRP A 49 -3.86 5.49 -14.01
CA TRP A 49 -2.80 5.87 -13.05
C TRP A 49 -2.06 7.16 -13.40
N GLN A 50 -1.76 7.41 -14.67
CA GLN A 50 -0.97 8.57 -15.11
C GLN A 50 -1.70 9.91 -14.91
N GLU A 51 -3.01 9.94 -15.11
CA GLU A 51 -3.82 11.16 -14.98
C GLU A 51 -4.09 11.46 -13.50
N GLU A 52 -4.50 10.45 -12.73
CA GLU A 52 -4.69 10.58 -11.28
C GLU A 52 -3.39 10.92 -10.56
N CYS A 53 -2.26 10.33 -10.96
CA CYS A 53 -0.96 10.61 -10.34
C CYS A 53 -0.64 12.12 -10.35
N ARG A 54 -0.94 12.84 -11.43
CA ARG A 54 -0.73 14.30 -11.49
C ARG A 54 -1.64 15.07 -10.55
N VAL A 55 -2.94 14.75 -10.54
CA VAL A 55 -3.91 15.40 -9.65
C VAL A 55 -3.56 15.14 -8.18
N VAL A 56 -3.13 13.91 -7.87
CA VAL A 56 -2.66 13.51 -6.55
C VAL A 56 -1.42 14.30 -6.17
N GLN A 57 -0.46 14.45 -7.08
CA GLN A 57 0.76 15.22 -6.85
C GLN A 57 0.48 16.69 -6.56
N ASP A 58 -0.40 17.32 -7.33
CA ASP A 58 -0.73 18.75 -7.16
C ASP A 58 -1.37 19.06 -5.80
N ALA A 59 -2.02 18.07 -5.20
CA ALA A 59 -2.75 18.24 -3.95
C ALA A 59 -1.98 17.78 -2.71
N LEU A 60 -0.82 17.13 -2.88
CA LEU A 60 0.04 16.73 -1.78
C LEU A 60 1.11 17.81 -1.50
N PRO A 61 1.37 18.15 -0.24
CA PRO A 61 2.40 19.13 0.11
C PRO A 61 3.77 18.79 -0.48
N VAL A 62 4.50 19.81 -0.95
CA VAL A 62 5.84 19.66 -1.51
C VAL A 62 6.79 19.12 -0.43
N GLY A 63 7.17 17.85 -0.55
CA GLY A 63 7.98 17.14 0.47
C GLY A 63 7.80 15.62 0.46
N TYR A 64 6.68 15.14 -0.07
CA TYR A 64 6.44 13.71 -0.27
C TYR A 64 7.14 13.23 -1.55
N LYS A 65 8.24 12.50 -1.39
CA LYS A 65 9.17 12.15 -2.49
C LYS A 65 8.72 10.96 -3.35
N ALA A 66 7.63 10.28 -2.98
CA ALA A 66 7.17 9.11 -3.71
C ALA A 66 5.66 8.86 -3.57
N LEU A 67 5.04 8.45 -4.68
CA LEU A 67 3.67 7.99 -4.78
C LEU A 67 3.67 6.54 -5.26
N SER A 68 2.91 5.67 -4.57
CA SER A 68 2.76 4.26 -4.96
C SER A 68 1.29 3.95 -5.24
N LEU A 69 1.01 3.20 -6.31
CA LEU A 69 -0.27 2.51 -6.48
C LEU A 69 -0.17 1.17 -5.78
N LEU A 70 -1.04 0.95 -4.81
CA LEU A 70 -1.11 -0.30 -4.08
C LEU A 70 -2.43 -1.01 -4.38
N GLU A 71 -2.35 -2.33 -4.44
CA GLU A 71 -3.49 -3.21 -4.38
C GLU A 71 -3.50 -3.94 -3.03
N LYS A 72 -4.56 -3.74 -2.25
CA LYS A 72 -4.82 -4.42 -0.98
C LYS A 72 -5.20 -5.88 -1.25
N LEU A 73 -4.38 -6.81 -0.77
CA LEU A 73 -4.60 -8.25 -0.90
C LEU A 73 -5.03 -8.90 0.41
N ALA A 74 -4.61 -8.37 1.56
CA ALA A 74 -5.09 -8.84 2.85
C ALA A 74 -5.09 -7.77 3.94
N VAL A 75 -5.98 -7.93 4.92
CA VAL A 75 -5.92 -7.22 6.21
C VAL A 75 -5.64 -8.22 7.32
N VAL A 76 -4.58 -7.96 8.08
CA VAL A 76 -4.14 -8.79 9.20
C VAL A 76 -4.19 -7.98 10.50
N VAL A 77 -4.86 -8.48 11.52
CA VAL A 77 -4.94 -7.87 12.86
C VAL A 77 -4.34 -8.82 13.88
N ASN A 78 -3.29 -8.37 14.56
CA ASN A 78 -2.63 -9.11 15.65
C ASN A 78 -2.23 -10.54 15.25
N GLY A 79 -1.74 -10.68 14.02
CA GLY A 79 -1.33 -11.98 13.47
C GLY A 79 -2.48 -12.81 12.86
N VAL A 80 -3.73 -12.34 12.95
CA VAL A 80 -4.90 -13.03 12.40
C VAL A 80 -5.34 -12.37 11.10
N VAL A 81 -5.45 -13.16 10.03
CA VAL A 81 -6.00 -12.68 8.77
C VAL A 81 -7.50 -12.45 8.93
N LEU A 82 -7.94 -11.21 8.71
CA LEU A 82 -9.36 -10.86 8.77
C LEU A 82 -10.05 -11.05 7.42
N ARG A 83 -9.37 -10.69 6.33
CA ARG A 83 -9.88 -10.82 4.97
C ARG A 83 -8.73 -10.87 3.97
N GLU A 84 -8.93 -11.65 2.92
CA GLU A 84 -8.07 -11.71 1.74
C GLU A 84 -8.88 -11.41 0.47
N TRP A 85 -8.21 -10.85 -0.53
CA TRP A 85 -8.74 -10.58 -1.87
C TRP A 85 -7.79 -11.19 -2.90
N PRO A 86 -8.34 -11.72 -4.02
CA PRO A 86 -7.51 -12.16 -5.13
C PRO A 86 -6.82 -10.96 -5.80
N GLU A 87 -5.64 -11.21 -6.38
CA GLU A 87 -4.98 -10.25 -7.24
C GLU A 87 -5.82 -9.94 -8.49
N THR A 88 -5.93 -8.66 -8.83
CA THR A 88 -6.56 -8.22 -10.08
C THR A 88 -5.54 -8.14 -11.21
N ARG A 89 -6.03 -8.12 -12.45
CA ARG A 89 -5.19 -7.81 -13.63
C ARG A 89 -5.22 -6.31 -13.88
N HIS A 90 -4.47 -5.55 -13.11
CA HIS A 90 -4.50 -4.09 -13.21
C HIS A 90 -3.62 -3.60 -14.37
N PRO A 91 -4.06 -2.64 -15.21
CA PRO A 91 -3.26 -2.14 -16.34
C PRO A 91 -1.87 -1.62 -15.94
N ALA A 92 -1.76 -1.07 -14.73
CA ALA A 92 -0.50 -0.57 -14.19
C ALA A 92 0.55 -1.67 -13.93
N ASP A 93 0.18 -2.96 -13.88
CA ASP A 93 1.13 -4.08 -13.73
C ASP A 93 2.23 -4.06 -14.81
N GLY A 94 1.91 -3.55 -16.02
CA GLY A 94 2.88 -3.40 -17.11
C GLY A 94 3.92 -2.29 -16.86
N LEU A 95 3.54 -1.24 -16.13
CA LEU A 95 4.45 -0.12 -15.80
C LEU A 95 5.54 -0.57 -14.84
N ARG A 96 5.20 -1.43 -13.87
CA ARG A 96 6.19 -1.98 -12.93
C ARG A 96 7.28 -2.78 -13.63
N ARG A 97 6.92 -3.59 -14.63
CA ARG A 97 7.89 -4.39 -15.41
C ARG A 97 8.88 -3.51 -16.16
N SER A 98 8.44 -2.36 -16.67
CA SER A 98 9.34 -1.40 -17.32
C SER A 98 10.38 -0.80 -16.37
N THR A 99 10.05 -0.62 -15.09
CA THR A 99 11.01 -0.22 -14.05
C THR A 99 11.91 -1.36 -13.59
N ASP A 100 11.44 -2.61 -13.62
CA ASP A 100 12.23 -3.80 -13.26
C ASP A 100 13.39 -4.05 -14.24
N ASP A 101 13.21 -3.74 -15.53
CA ASP A 101 14.30 -3.84 -16.54
C ASP A 101 15.44 -2.85 -16.27
N ALA A 102 15.17 -1.70 -15.66
CA ALA A 102 16.19 -0.73 -15.23
C ALA A 102 16.99 -1.20 -14.01
N GLN A 103 16.50 -2.22 -13.27
CA GLN A 103 17.15 -2.75 -12.06
C GLN A 103 18.37 -3.63 -12.34
N ARG A 104 18.63 -4.01 -13.60
CA ARG A 104 19.79 -4.83 -13.99
C ARG A 104 21.15 -4.12 -13.80
N LEU A 105 21.17 -2.88 -13.32
CA LEU A 105 22.36 -2.01 -13.20
C LEU A 105 22.96 -1.91 -11.78
N SER A 106 22.82 -2.92 -10.92
CA SER A 106 23.58 -3.06 -9.64
C SER A 106 23.41 -1.92 -8.62
N VAL A 107 22.18 -1.41 -8.44
CA VAL A 107 21.86 -0.46 -7.36
C VAL A 107 21.25 -1.20 -6.17
N ARG A 108 21.61 -0.81 -4.94
CA ARG A 108 21.02 -1.30 -3.68
C ARG A 108 19.49 -1.31 -3.78
N ARG A 109 18.86 -2.49 -3.64
CA ARG A 109 17.40 -2.60 -3.71
C ARG A 109 16.73 -1.80 -2.59
N GLU A 110 15.94 -0.81 -2.97
CA GLU A 110 15.11 -0.03 -2.06
C GLU A 110 13.75 -0.71 -1.86
N ALA A 111 13.07 -0.43 -0.73
CA ALA A 111 11.82 -1.08 -0.36
C ALA A 111 10.68 -0.92 -1.40
N TRP A 112 10.75 0.05 -2.31
CA TRP A 112 9.75 0.26 -3.38
C TRP A 112 9.96 -0.63 -4.59
N MET A 113 11.11 -1.28 -4.68
CA MET A 113 11.44 -2.21 -5.75
C MET A 113 10.83 -3.60 -5.54
N PHE A 114 10.22 -3.83 -4.38
CA PHE A 114 9.64 -5.12 -4.05
C PHE A 114 8.17 -5.20 -4.49
N PRO A 115 7.75 -6.34 -5.07
CA PRO A 115 6.38 -6.56 -5.53
C PRO A 115 5.35 -6.42 -4.43
N TYR A 116 5.67 -6.85 -3.21
CA TYR A 116 4.73 -6.89 -2.10
C TYR A 116 5.24 -6.04 -0.96
N ARG A 117 4.32 -5.40 -0.25
CA ARG A 117 4.61 -4.50 0.86
C ARG A 117 3.67 -4.72 2.03
N LEU A 118 4.22 -4.52 3.23
CA LEU A 118 3.43 -4.40 4.44
C LEU A 118 3.24 -2.94 4.80
N VAL A 119 1.99 -2.51 4.90
CA VAL A 119 1.62 -1.15 5.33
C VAL A 119 0.96 -1.25 6.70
N ARG A 120 1.56 -0.63 7.73
CA ARG A 120 1.10 -0.75 9.13
C ARG A 120 0.21 0.41 9.55
N GLN A 121 -0.93 0.14 10.19
CA GLN A 121 -1.89 1.18 10.59
C GLN A 121 -1.30 2.24 11.52
N ALA A 122 -0.37 1.84 12.39
CA ALA A 122 0.38 2.74 13.25
C ALA A 122 1.88 2.63 12.95
N GLY A 123 2.49 3.75 12.57
CA GLY A 123 3.93 3.88 12.34
C GLY A 123 4.34 4.04 10.87
N GLY A 124 5.44 4.77 10.65
CA GLY A 124 6.11 4.86 9.36
C GLY A 124 7.05 3.67 9.16
N GLY A 125 6.88 2.93 8.07
CA GLY A 125 7.76 1.81 7.73
C GLY A 125 7.08 0.79 6.85
N ALA A 126 7.40 0.80 5.56
CA ALA A 126 7.05 -0.26 4.63
C ALA A 126 8.18 -1.30 4.59
N SER A 127 7.84 -2.57 4.78
CA SER A 127 8.74 -3.69 4.48
C SER A 127 8.38 -4.24 3.10
N GLY A 128 9.39 -4.49 2.26
CA GLY A 128 9.22 -5.06 0.92
C GLY A 128 9.52 -6.56 0.89
N PHE A 129 8.80 -7.32 0.06
CA PHE A 129 8.91 -8.77 -0.10
C PHE A 129 8.82 -9.16 -1.58
N ASP A 130 9.53 -10.22 -1.96
CA ASP A 130 9.54 -10.75 -3.34
C ASP A 130 8.30 -11.62 -3.64
N SER A 131 7.61 -12.12 -2.61
CA SER A 131 6.43 -12.98 -2.74
C SER A 131 5.30 -12.55 -1.81
N TYR A 132 4.06 -12.91 -2.16
CA TYR A 132 2.89 -12.71 -1.29
C TYR A 132 3.02 -13.59 -0.04
N GLU A 133 3.49 -14.82 -0.21
CA GLU A 133 3.68 -15.82 0.84
C GLU A 133 4.62 -15.31 1.93
N ASP A 134 5.74 -14.68 1.57
CA ASP A 134 6.66 -14.09 2.55
C ASP A 134 6.05 -12.88 3.26
N ALA A 135 5.30 -12.06 2.52
CA ALA A 135 4.61 -10.89 3.07
C ALA A 135 3.55 -11.31 4.09
N ILE A 136 2.66 -12.25 3.74
CA ILE A 136 1.60 -12.74 4.62
C ILE A 136 2.20 -13.50 5.81
N ALA A 137 3.20 -14.37 5.58
CA ALA A 137 3.89 -15.07 6.66
C ALA A 137 4.53 -14.08 7.66
N THR A 138 5.03 -12.95 7.18
CA THR A 138 5.58 -11.90 8.05
C THR A 138 4.49 -11.07 8.75
N ALA A 139 3.34 -10.88 8.12
CA ALA A 139 2.20 -10.18 8.70
C ALA A 139 1.55 -10.97 9.84
N VAL A 140 1.46 -12.30 9.71
CA VAL A 140 0.83 -13.17 10.72
C VAL A 140 1.72 -13.49 11.92
N ARG A 141 3.02 -13.18 11.85
CA ARG A 141 3.95 -13.42 12.96
C ARG A 141 3.48 -12.69 14.23
N PRO A 142 3.47 -13.37 15.39
CA PRO A 142 3.16 -12.73 16.67
C PRO A 142 4.04 -11.51 16.90
N ARG A 143 3.44 -10.43 17.38
CA ARG A 143 4.14 -9.19 17.71
C ARG A 143 3.90 -8.83 19.17
N PRO A 144 4.89 -8.20 19.82
CA PRO A 144 4.75 -7.76 21.21
C PRO A 144 3.71 -6.64 21.38
N GLN A 145 3.39 -5.93 20.30
CA GLN A 145 2.38 -4.86 20.28
C GLN A 145 1.26 -5.20 19.30
N PRO A 146 0.00 -4.88 19.64
CA PRO A 146 -1.10 -4.97 18.70
C PRO A 146 -0.81 -4.19 17.42
N ALA A 147 -1.08 -4.80 16.27
CA ALA A 147 -0.82 -4.20 14.98
C ALA A 147 -1.86 -4.64 13.95
N THR A 148 -2.36 -3.68 13.20
CA THR A 148 -3.11 -3.91 11.97
C THR A 148 -2.18 -3.66 10.79
N VAL A 149 -2.17 -4.59 9.83
CA VAL A 149 -1.26 -4.57 8.68
C VAL A 149 -2.05 -4.85 7.41
N LEU A 150 -1.84 -4.04 6.38
CA LEU A 150 -2.20 -4.37 5.01
C LEU A 150 -1.07 -5.13 4.37
N VAL A 151 -1.40 -6.21 3.68
CA VAL A 151 -0.53 -6.86 2.72
C VAL A 151 -0.96 -6.33 1.36
N CYS A 152 -0.05 -5.61 0.69
CA CYS A 152 -0.34 -4.97 -0.58
C CYS A 152 0.61 -5.46 -1.67
N ARG A 153 0.12 -5.51 -2.90
CA ARG A 153 0.95 -5.57 -4.11
C ARG A 153 1.20 -4.16 -4.63
N VAL A 154 2.43 -3.88 -5.06
CA VAL A 154 2.81 -2.62 -5.68
C VAL A 154 2.54 -2.73 -7.18
N LEU A 155 1.58 -1.94 -7.66
CA LEU A 155 1.21 -1.89 -9.08
C LEU A 155 2.03 -0.86 -9.84
N ALA A 156 2.33 0.28 -9.20
CA ALA A 156 3.16 1.33 -9.77
C ALA A 156 3.85 2.12 -8.66
N HIS A 157 4.98 2.74 -9.00
CA HIS A 157 5.72 3.61 -8.10
C HIS A 157 6.36 4.74 -8.88
N GLN A 158 6.23 5.96 -8.37
CA GLN A 158 6.86 7.15 -8.95
C GLN A 158 7.64 7.89 -7.87
N ARG A 159 8.93 8.13 -8.12
CA ARG A 159 9.79 9.00 -7.30
C ARG A 159 10.07 10.29 -8.05
N HIS A 160 10.11 11.41 -7.34
CA HIS A 160 10.65 12.64 -7.89
C HIS A 160 12.15 12.72 -7.64
N GLY A 161 12.91 12.85 -8.73
CA GLY A 161 14.31 13.29 -8.69
C GLY A 161 14.38 14.79 -8.39
N HIS A 162 15.37 15.19 -7.61
CA HIS A 162 15.70 16.59 -7.36
C HIS A 162 16.30 17.24 -8.61
#